data_AF-A0A0W0WN53-F1
#
_entry.id   AF-A0A0W0WN53-F1
#
_cell.length_a   1.000
_cell.length_b   1.000
_cell.length_c   1.000
_cell.angle_alpha   90.00
_cell.angle_beta   90.00
_cell.angle_gamma   90.00
#
_symmetry.space_group_name_H-M   'P 1'
#
loop_
_entity.id
_entity.type
_entity.pdbx_description
1 polymer ?
#
loop_
_entity_poly.entity_id
_entity_poly.type
_entity_poly.pdbx_seq_one_letter_code
_entity_poly.pdbx_strand_id
1 'polypeptide(L)'
;MSEAQVYVDALREGNYSKALELTTFINQKYEPMKNVLGADELVQLGAYELSQTDINEKDILLINFLYNYIQYHQSLAYGEIGYSLTTFLALISVVLSIKMDTDFKTILDLTSISDVTQFASFLQDTSDFSRLVERNMNQPGWMLVMTIAMTELELLEYIAAMSGRVFENFHRSVQQFQLRLQAQAVNFSCSLVQTVENVRVIKETVADFKLRLQSKLAQEGIKVTKEEEVVSPEEPTCKQQKLINRYQAVHVLWQELQEKELFDHNDRELIFGVLEICALNEADWYERDFNQKVTDILSGGLKPLYRTFFSKEAAYKLEIDGIAQNLFFRA
;
A
#
# COMPACT_ATOMS: atom_id res chain seq x y z
N MET A 1 -29.66 2.53 9.70
CA MET A 1 -28.39 3.11 9.21
C MET A 1 -28.57 3.43 7.75
N SER A 2 -28.05 4.56 7.27
CA SER A 2 -28.09 4.89 5.83
C SER A 2 -27.28 3.86 5.04
N GLU A 3 -27.75 3.46 3.86
CA GLU A 3 -27.00 2.60 2.94
C GLU A 3 -25.66 3.24 2.52
N ALA A 4 -25.58 4.58 2.54
CA ALA A 4 -24.35 5.32 2.29
C ALA A 4 -23.27 5.11 3.36
N GLN A 5 -23.65 4.67 4.58
CA GLN A 5 -22.71 4.42 5.68
C GLN A 5 -21.68 3.35 5.31
N VAL A 6 -22.06 2.37 4.47
CA VAL A 6 -21.16 1.31 3.99
C VAL A 6 -19.91 1.87 3.30
N TYR A 7 -20.03 3.01 2.62
CA TYR A 7 -18.93 3.66 1.91
C TYR A 7 -17.99 4.42 2.85
N VAL A 8 -18.55 4.98 3.93
CA VAL A 8 -17.78 5.63 5.02
C VAL A 8 -17.04 4.57 5.84
N ASP A 9 -17.69 3.46 6.16
CA ASP A 9 -17.06 2.36 6.88
C ASP A 9 -15.96 1.72 6.02
N ALA A 10 -16.18 1.58 4.71
CA ALA A 10 -15.16 1.11 3.78
C ALA A 10 -13.90 1.99 3.78
N LEU A 11 -14.05 3.32 3.82
CA LEU A 11 -12.92 4.26 3.96
C LEU A 11 -12.13 3.98 5.26
N ARG A 12 -12.83 3.82 6.39
CA ARG A 12 -12.21 3.56 7.70
C ARG A 12 -11.54 2.20 7.82
N GLU A 13 -12.06 1.21 7.10
CA GLU A 13 -11.50 -0.14 7.07
C GLU A 13 -10.39 -0.32 6.02
N GLY A 14 -9.99 0.74 5.30
CA GLY A 14 -8.95 0.68 4.26
C GLY A 14 -9.42 0.10 2.93
N ASN A 15 -10.72 -0.13 2.75
CA ASN A 15 -11.31 -0.60 1.50
C ASN A 15 -11.63 0.59 0.57
N TYR A 16 -10.59 1.26 0.08
CA TYR A 16 -10.73 2.50 -0.68
C TYR A 16 -11.38 2.32 -2.04
N SER A 17 -11.22 1.17 -2.69
CA SER A 17 -11.94 0.88 -3.94
C SER A 17 -13.45 0.91 -3.70
N LYS A 18 -13.90 0.31 -2.60
CA LYS A 18 -15.32 0.37 -2.21
C LYS A 18 -15.77 1.77 -1.82
N ALA A 19 -14.95 2.53 -1.09
CA ALA A 19 -15.27 3.91 -0.73
C ALA A 19 -15.52 4.79 -1.98
N LEU A 20 -14.72 4.60 -3.03
CA LEU A 20 -14.84 5.34 -4.30
C LEU A 20 -16.04 4.92 -5.18
N GLU A 21 -16.78 3.87 -4.82
CA GLU A 21 -18.01 3.46 -5.51
C GLU A 21 -19.25 4.25 -5.04
N LEU A 22 -19.09 5.27 -4.20
CA LEU A 22 -20.21 6.08 -3.69
C LEU A 22 -21.05 6.69 -4.82
N THR A 23 -20.42 7.21 -5.88
CA THR A 23 -21.11 7.79 -7.04
C THR A 23 -21.90 6.75 -7.82
N THR A 24 -21.37 5.52 -7.95
CA THR A 24 -22.08 4.38 -8.53
C THR A 24 -23.33 4.04 -7.72
N PHE A 25 -23.22 4.03 -6.40
CA PHE A 25 -24.37 3.82 -5.51
C PHE A 25 -25.44 4.87 -5.67
N ILE A 26 -25.07 6.15 -5.71
CA ILE A 26 -26.03 7.25 -5.90
C ILE A 26 -26.77 7.08 -7.23
N ASN A 27 -26.04 6.79 -8.32
CA ASN A 27 -26.65 6.51 -9.61
C ASN A 27 -27.65 5.34 -9.55
N GLN A 28 -27.27 4.22 -8.93
CA GLN A 28 -28.13 3.05 -8.80
C GLN A 28 -29.37 3.31 -7.93
N LYS A 29 -29.21 4.02 -6.82
CA LYS A 29 -30.30 4.33 -5.89
C LYS A 29 -31.38 5.19 -6.54
N TYR A 30 -30.97 6.15 -7.37
CA TYR A 30 -31.88 7.12 -7.99
C TYR A 30 -32.24 6.82 -9.45
N GLU A 31 -31.67 5.77 -10.05
CA GLU A 31 -32.00 5.29 -11.41
C GLU A 31 -33.52 5.13 -11.65
N PRO A 32 -34.32 4.57 -10.71
CA PRO A 32 -35.77 4.43 -10.92
C PRO A 32 -36.51 5.77 -11.04
N MET A 33 -35.92 6.86 -10.54
CA MET A 33 -36.49 8.21 -10.60
C MET A 33 -35.97 9.00 -11.80
N LYS A 34 -34.71 8.76 -12.19
CA LYS A 34 -34.08 9.35 -13.37
C LYS A 34 -32.97 8.45 -13.91
N ASN A 35 -33.12 8.00 -15.15
CA ASN A 35 -32.18 7.07 -15.81
C ASN A 35 -30.73 7.57 -15.88
N VAL A 36 -30.48 8.88 -15.98
CA VAL A 36 -29.13 9.46 -16.05
C VAL A 36 -29.08 10.71 -15.19
N LEU A 37 -28.22 10.70 -14.18
CA LEU A 37 -27.92 11.88 -13.35
C LEU A 37 -26.82 12.72 -14.00
N GLY A 38 -27.04 14.03 -14.06
CA GLY A 38 -26.02 15.02 -14.38
C GLY A 38 -25.08 15.27 -13.19
N ALA A 39 -23.98 15.98 -13.42
CA ALA A 39 -23.00 16.28 -12.38
C ALA A 39 -23.59 17.08 -11.20
N ASP A 40 -24.41 18.09 -11.49
CA ASP A 40 -25.03 18.93 -10.45
C ASP A 40 -25.98 18.13 -9.56
N GLU A 41 -26.72 17.19 -10.16
CA GLU A 41 -27.66 16.31 -9.46
C GLU A 41 -26.91 15.29 -8.61
N LEU A 42 -25.84 14.71 -9.16
CA LEU A 42 -24.97 13.77 -8.46
C LEU A 42 -24.34 14.41 -7.21
N VAL A 43 -23.94 15.69 -7.31
CA VAL A 43 -23.37 16.44 -6.19
C VAL A 43 -24.42 16.66 -5.09
N GLN A 44 -25.62 17.14 -5.43
CA GLN A 44 -26.67 17.38 -4.43
C GLN A 44 -27.16 16.09 -3.78
N LEU A 45 -27.44 15.06 -4.58
CA LEU A 45 -27.89 13.74 -4.08
C LEU A 45 -26.79 13.06 -3.26
N GLY A 46 -25.53 13.13 -3.70
CA GLY A 46 -24.41 12.58 -2.96
C GLY A 46 -24.16 13.28 -1.63
N ALA A 47 -24.30 14.61 -1.59
CA ALA A 47 -24.19 15.36 -0.35
C ALA A 47 -25.32 14.99 0.62
N TYR A 48 -26.55 14.81 0.12
CA TYR A 48 -27.68 14.36 0.92
C TYR A 48 -27.49 12.95 1.49
N GLU A 49 -27.05 11.99 0.67
CA GLU A 49 -26.78 10.62 1.12
C GLU A 49 -25.67 10.56 2.19
N LEU A 50 -24.57 11.26 1.97
CA LEU A 50 -23.47 11.33 2.94
C LEU A 50 -23.84 12.10 4.20
N SER A 51 -24.73 13.08 4.13
CA SER A 51 -25.22 13.81 5.31
C SER A 51 -25.93 12.91 6.32
N GLN A 52 -26.53 11.81 5.85
CA GLN A 52 -27.19 10.80 6.69
C GLN A 52 -26.20 9.82 7.35
N THR A 53 -24.91 9.93 7.07
CA THR A 53 -23.85 9.09 7.66
C THR A 53 -23.20 9.79 8.86
N ASP A 54 -22.36 9.06 9.58
CA ASP A 54 -21.57 9.61 10.69
C ASP A 54 -20.23 10.24 10.24
N ILE A 55 -19.97 10.41 8.94
CA ILE A 55 -18.71 10.99 8.43
C ILE A 55 -18.42 12.35 9.08
N ASN A 56 -17.19 12.55 9.54
CA ASN A 56 -16.83 13.74 10.31
C ASN A 56 -15.34 14.09 10.17
N GLU A 57 -14.89 15.12 10.88
CA GLU A 57 -13.51 15.62 10.85
C GLU A 57 -12.44 14.56 11.19
N LYS A 58 -12.77 13.52 11.97
CA LYS A 58 -11.83 12.43 12.31
C LYS A 58 -11.47 11.58 11.10
N ASP A 59 -12.30 11.60 10.05
CA ASP A 59 -12.07 10.85 8.82
C ASP A 59 -11.10 11.57 7.87
N ILE A 60 -10.76 12.84 8.12
CA ILE A 60 -9.93 13.67 7.23
C ILE A 60 -8.56 13.05 6.96
N LEU A 61 -7.92 12.47 7.97
CA LEU A 61 -6.61 11.83 7.79
C LEU A 61 -6.67 10.66 6.80
N LEU A 62 -7.74 9.85 6.87
CA LEU A 62 -7.95 8.72 5.96
C LEU A 62 -8.21 9.20 4.53
N ILE A 63 -8.98 10.28 4.40
CA ILE A 63 -9.30 10.91 3.12
C ILE A 63 -8.03 11.52 2.50
N ASN A 64 -7.23 12.20 3.32
CA ASN A 64 -5.97 12.80 2.92
C ASN A 64 -4.95 11.75 2.47
N PHE A 65 -4.86 10.63 3.20
CA PHE A 65 -4.07 9.47 2.76
C PHE A 65 -4.54 8.97 1.39
N LEU A 66 -5.85 8.72 1.21
CA LEU A 66 -6.41 8.22 -0.05
C LEU A 66 -6.11 9.18 -1.21
N TYR A 67 -6.29 10.49 -1.00
CA TYR A 67 -5.95 11.50 -1.99
C TYR A 67 -4.48 11.42 -2.40
N ASN A 68 -3.55 11.48 -1.44
CA ASN A 68 -2.13 11.47 -1.73
C ASN A 68 -1.67 10.15 -2.35
N TYR A 69 -2.23 9.02 -1.92
CA TYR A 69 -1.93 7.72 -2.52
C TYR A 69 -2.31 7.68 -4.00
N ILE A 70 -3.50 8.18 -4.37
CA ILE A 70 -3.92 8.25 -5.77
C ILE A 70 -3.09 9.26 -6.55
N GLN A 71 -2.78 10.43 -5.99
CA GLN A 71 -1.97 11.45 -6.66
C GLN A 71 -0.52 11.03 -6.87
N TYR A 72 0.05 10.24 -5.95
CA TYR A 72 1.38 9.64 -6.10
C TYR A 72 1.46 8.76 -7.34
N HIS A 73 0.37 8.07 -7.68
CA HIS A 73 0.27 7.21 -8.84
C HIS A 73 -0.47 7.91 -9.99
N GLN A 74 0.27 8.56 -10.90
CA GLN A 74 -0.31 9.28 -12.05
C GLN A 74 -1.35 8.47 -12.84
N SER A 75 -1.13 7.16 -13.02
CA SER A 75 -2.08 6.28 -13.72
C SER A 75 -3.42 6.07 -12.99
N LEU A 76 -3.48 6.30 -11.68
CA LEU A 76 -4.73 6.33 -10.90
C LEU A 76 -5.35 7.74 -10.93
N ALA A 77 -4.51 8.78 -10.84
CA ALA A 77 -4.95 10.17 -10.81
C ALA A 77 -5.63 10.60 -12.12
N TYR A 78 -5.20 10.06 -13.26
CA TYR A 78 -5.82 10.33 -14.56
C TYR A 78 -6.83 9.24 -14.92
N GLY A 79 -8.10 9.63 -15.07
CA GLY A 79 -9.18 8.74 -15.52
C GLY A 79 -10.31 8.61 -14.49
N GLU A 80 -11.03 7.49 -14.55
CA GLU A 80 -12.24 7.23 -13.76
C GLU A 80 -11.97 7.25 -12.25
N ILE A 81 -10.83 6.69 -11.81
CA ILE A 81 -10.46 6.64 -10.38
C ILE A 81 -10.21 8.06 -9.85
N GLY A 82 -9.41 8.87 -10.55
CA GLY A 82 -9.18 10.26 -10.19
C GLY A 82 -10.45 11.12 -10.22
N TYR A 83 -11.34 10.89 -11.19
CA TYR A 83 -12.66 11.55 -11.23
C TYR A 83 -13.53 11.16 -10.02
N SER A 84 -13.57 9.87 -9.69
CA SER A 84 -14.31 9.35 -8.53
C SER A 84 -13.78 9.93 -7.22
N LEU A 85 -12.45 10.01 -7.07
CA LEU A 85 -11.79 10.66 -5.94
C LEU A 85 -12.18 12.13 -5.85
N THR A 86 -12.04 12.89 -6.94
CA THR A 86 -12.35 14.33 -6.93
C THR A 86 -13.81 14.59 -6.56
N THR A 87 -14.73 13.77 -7.07
CA THR A 87 -16.15 13.84 -6.72
C THR A 87 -16.36 13.49 -5.25
N PHE A 88 -15.74 12.41 -4.75
CA PHE A 88 -15.79 12.02 -3.34
C PHE A 88 -15.30 13.13 -2.40
N LEU A 89 -14.18 13.78 -2.72
CA LEU A 89 -13.64 14.90 -1.96
C LEU A 89 -14.58 16.11 -1.96
N ALA A 90 -15.15 16.46 -3.13
CA ALA A 90 -16.10 17.56 -3.23
C ALA A 90 -17.34 17.32 -2.37
N LEU A 91 -17.89 16.10 -2.42
CA LEU A 91 -19.04 15.70 -1.62
C LEU A 91 -18.75 15.79 -0.11
N ILE A 92 -17.61 15.27 0.34
CA ILE A 92 -17.23 15.33 1.76
C ILE A 92 -17.02 16.77 2.20
N SER A 93 -16.36 17.58 1.39
CA SER A 93 -16.15 19.00 1.68
C SER A 93 -17.48 19.72 1.92
N VAL A 94 -18.48 19.47 1.07
CA VAL A 94 -19.83 20.03 1.24
C VAL A 94 -20.48 19.51 2.52
N VAL A 95 -20.46 18.19 2.75
CA VAL A 95 -21.10 17.53 3.89
C VAL A 95 -20.53 18.02 5.22
N LEU A 96 -19.20 18.12 5.33
CA LEU A 96 -18.57 18.63 6.54
C LEU A 96 -18.95 20.09 6.79
N SER A 97 -19.04 20.92 5.74
CA SER A 97 -19.52 22.30 5.87
C SER A 97 -20.98 22.38 6.34
N ILE A 98 -21.91 21.65 5.71
CA ILE A 98 -23.33 21.71 6.11
C ILE A 98 -23.57 21.09 7.49
N LYS A 99 -22.77 20.11 7.94
CA LYS A 99 -22.89 19.53 9.29
C LYS A 99 -22.58 20.53 10.41
N MET A 100 -21.86 21.62 10.10
CA MET A 100 -21.59 22.70 11.05
C MET A 100 -22.75 23.70 11.19
N ASP A 101 -23.74 23.61 10.30
CA ASP A 101 -24.87 24.52 10.26
C ASP A 101 -25.91 24.20 11.36
N THR A 102 -26.45 25.24 12.01
CA THR A 102 -27.41 25.08 13.12
C THR A 102 -28.73 24.44 12.69
N ASP A 103 -29.16 24.64 11.44
CA ASP A 103 -30.42 24.07 10.95
C ASP A 103 -30.23 22.69 10.29
N PHE A 104 -28.98 22.21 10.18
CA PHE A 104 -28.62 20.97 9.49
C PHE A 104 -29.54 19.79 9.86
N LYS A 105 -29.63 19.51 11.16
CA LYS A 105 -30.45 18.41 11.71
C LYS A 105 -31.91 18.56 11.29
N THR A 106 -32.47 19.75 11.49
CA THR A 106 -33.87 20.05 11.17
C THR A 106 -34.16 19.87 9.68
N ILE A 107 -33.30 20.41 8.81
CA ILE A 107 -33.46 20.32 7.35
C ILE A 107 -33.31 18.85 6.90
N LEU A 108 -32.33 18.13 7.44
CA LEU A 108 -32.11 16.72 7.10
C LEU A 108 -33.28 15.85 7.52
N ASP A 109 -33.80 16.02 8.74
CA ASP A 109 -34.92 15.24 9.28
C ASP A 109 -36.25 15.50 8.52
N LEU A 110 -36.39 16.69 7.91
CA LEU A 110 -37.56 17.07 7.09
C LEU A 110 -37.41 16.67 5.61
N THR A 111 -36.20 16.35 5.16
CA THR A 111 -35.93 16.00 3.76
C THR A 111 -36.13 14.51 3.54
N SER A 112 -36.89 14.15 2.50
CA SER A 112 -37.07 12.76 2.08
C SER A 112 -37.18 12.66 0.57
N ILE A 113 -36.54 11.65 -0.02
CA ILE A 113 -36.63 11.36 -1.46
C ILE A 113 -37.07 9.90 -1.62
N SER A 114 -38.36 9.70 -1.85
CA SER A 114 -38.98 8.37 -1.96
C SER A 114 -39.73 8.15 -3.28
N ASP A 115 -40.01 9.22 -4.02
CA ASP A 115 -40.67 9.17 -5.32
C ASP A 115 -40.16 10.28 -6.26
N VAL A 116 -40.61 10.23 -7.52
CA VAL A 116 -40.22 11.16 -8.59
C VAL A 116 -40.61 12.61 -8.29
N THR A 117 -41.70 12.83 -7.55
CA THR A 117 -42.18 14.19 -7.21
C THR A 117 -41.29 14.81 -6.15
N GLN A 118 -40.96 14.04 -5.11
CA GLN A 118 -40.00 14.46 -4.08
C GLN A 118 -38.60 14.67 -4.67
N PHE A 119 -38.16 13.79 -5.58
CA PHE A 119 -36.91 13.95 -6.31
C PHE A 119 -36.86 15.27 -7.08
N ALA A 120 -37.90 15.56 -7.87
CA ALA A 120 -37.97 16.80 -8.63
C ALA A 120 -38.04 18.05 -7.73
N SER A 121 -38.73 17.97 -6.59
CA SER A 121 -38.80 19.06 -5.61
C SER A 121 -37.47 19.28 -4.89
N PHE A 122 -36.74 18.20 -4.58
CA PHE A 122 -35.45 18.25 -3.91
C PHE A 122 -34.39 18.96 -4.76
N LEU A 123 -34.38 18.71 -6.07
CA LEU A 123 -33.41 19.29 -7.00
C LEU A 123 -33.67 20.76 -7.37
N GLN A 124 -34.75 21.38 -6.86
CA GLN A 124 -34.99 22.80 -7.10
C GLN A 124 -34.04 23.65 -6.25
N ASP A 125 -33.49 24.72 -6.83
CA ASP A 125 -32.65 25.70 -6.10
C ASP A 125 -33.35 26.31 -4.88
N THR A 126 -34.69 26.28 -4.86
CA THR A 126 -35.52 26.76 -3.75
C THR A 126 -35.75 25.74 -2.64
N SER A 127 -35.28 24.50 -2.79
CA SER A 127 -35.41 23.47 -1.76
C SER A 127 -34.61 23.84 -0.52
N ASP A 128 -35.08 23.42 0.65
CA ASP A 128 -34.39 23.72 1.92
C ASP A 128 -32.98 23.12 1.94
N PHE A 129 -32.80 21.94 1.35
CA PHE A 129 -31.49 21.30 1.25
C PHE A 129 -30.55 22.04 0.28
N SER A 130 -31.03 22.47 -0.89
CA SER A 130 -30.21 23.24 -1.84
C SER A 130 -29.78 24.58 -1.24
N ARG A 131 -30.66 25.27 -0.51
CA ARG A 131 -30.33 26.50 0.24
C ARG A 131 -29.32 26.25 1.36
N LEU A 132 -29.42 25.12 2.07
CA LEU A 132 -28.46 24.70 3.09
C LEU A 132 -27.07 24.49 2.47
N VAL A 133 -26.99 23.85 1.30
CA VAL A 133 -25.73 23.68 0.57
C VAL A 133 -25.18 25.03 0.13
N GLU A 134 -25.98 25.86 -0.57
CA GLU A 134 -25.55 27.15 -1.12
C GLU A 134 -24.95 28.08 -0.06
N ARG A 135 -25.63 28.23 1.09
CA ARG A 135 -25.15 29.11 2.18
C ARG A 135 -23.86 28.61 2.85
N ASN A 136 -23.53 27.32 2.70
CA ASN A 136 -22.34 26.70 3.28
C ASN A 136 -21.24 26.38 2.24
N MET A 137 -21.50 26.55 0.94
CA MET A 137 -20.52 26.28 -0.12
C MET A 137 -19.28 27.18 -0.05
N ASN A 138 -19.41 28.37 0.54
CA ASN A 138 -18.32 29.34 0.71
C ASN A 138 -17.58 29.20 2.06
N GLN A 139 -17.95 28.23 2.90
CA GLN A 139 -17.23 27.95 4.16
C GLN A 139 -15.89 27.28 3.81
N PRO A 140 -14.74 27.88 4.16
CA PRO A 140 -13.45 27.40 3.69
C PRO A 140 -12.90 26.25 4.54
N GLY A 141 -12.15 25.36 3.89
CA GLY A 141 -11.04 24.64 4.52
C GLY A 141 -10.99 23.14 4.26
N TRP A 142 -12.13 22.46 4.12
CA TRP A 142 -12.14 21.00 4.09
C TRP A 142 -11.38 20.41 2.91
N MET A 143 -11.61 20.92 1.69
CA MET A 143 -10.82 20.50 0.53
C MET A 143 -9.33 20.72 0.76
N LEU A 144 -8.92 21.88 1.28
CA LEU A 144 -7.52 22.20 1.54
C LEU A 144 -6.87 21.20 2.51
N VAL A 145 -7.54 20.87 3.62
CA VAL A 145 -7.00 19.91 4.60
C VAL A 145 -7.00 18.47 4.09
N MET A 146 -7.98 18.09 3.27
CA MET A 146 -8.02 16.78 2.62
C MET A 146 -6.95 16.63 1.53
N THR A 147 -6.41 17.73 0.99
CA THR A 147 -5.40 17.72 -0.08
C THR A 147 -4.01 18.19 0.36
N ILE A 148 -3.74 18.26 1.68
CA ILE A 148 -2.38 18.54 2.17
C ILE A 148 -1.44 17.47 1.61
N ALA A 149 -0.36 17.91 0.95
CA ALA A 149 0.57 17.01 0.30
C ALA A 149 1.31 16.14 1.32
N MET A 150 1.36 14.83 1.07
CA MET A 150 2.22 13.89 1.78
C MET A 150 3.41 13.52 0.89
N THR A 151 4.58 13.45 1.50
CA THR A 151 5.80 12.90 0.90
C THR A 151 5.67 11.38 0.73
N GLU A 152 6.53 10.81 -0.12
CA GLU A 152 6.62 9.35 -0.27
C GLU A 152 6.91 8.64 1.05
N LEU A 153 7.75 9.23 1.90
CA LEU A 153 8.08 8.68 3.21
C LEU A 153 6.85 8.68 4.14
N GLU A 154 6.11 9.78 4.21
CA GLU A 154 4.88 9.85 5.03
C GLU A 154 3.82 8.85 4.56
N LEU A 155 3.69 8.63 3.23
CA LEU A 155 2.80 7.60 2.69
C LEU A 155 3.26 6.19 3.11
N LEU A 156 4.57 5.90 3.03
CA LEU A 156 5.14 4.62 3.46
C LEU A 156 4.91 4.38 4.95
N GLU A 157 5.21 5.37 5.80
CA GLU A 157 5.00 5.31 7.24
C GLU A 157 3.52 5.07 7.57
N TYR A 158 2.60 5.74 6.86
CA TYR A 158 1.18 5.53 7.05
C TYR A 158 0.75 4.10 6.71
N ILE A 159 1.24 3.55 5.59
CA ILE A 159 0.93 2.17 5.16
C ILE A 159 1.52 1.17 6.15
N ALA A 160 2.75 1.39 6.61
CA ALA A 160 3.44 0.49 7.53
C ALA A 160 2.78 0.45 8.92
N ALA A 161 2.21 1.58 9.37
CA ALA A 161 1.47 1.68 10.62
C ALA A 161 0.03 1.13 10.56
N MET A 162 -0.46 0.71 9.38
CA MET A 162 -1.80 0.13 9.26
C MET A 162 -1.90 -1.18 10.04
N SER A 163 -2.99 -1.36 10.80
CA SER A 163 -3.29 -2.67 11.39
C SER A 163 -3.42 -3.74 10.30
N GLY A 164 -3.09 -5.00 10.62
CA GLY A 164 -3.08 -6.09 9.62
C GLY A 164 -4.38 -6.20 8.81
N ARG A 165 -5.55 -6.06 9.45
CA ARG A 165 -6.85 -6.08 8.75
C ARG A 165 -7.02 -4.90 7.78
N VAL A 166 -6.62 -3.69 8.19
CA VAL A 166 -6.72 -2.49 7.35
C VAL A 166 -5.75 -2.59 6.18
N PHE A 167 -4.51 -3.04 6.42
CA PHE A 167 -3.52 -3.26 5.37
C PHE A 167 -4.00 -4.30 4.35
N GLU A 168 -4.60 -5.42 4.78
CA GLU A 168 -5.14 -6.43 3.87
C GLU A 168 -6.28 -5.90 2.98
N ASN A 169 -7.15 -5.05 3.53
CA ASN A 169 -8.23 -4.39 2.77
C ASN A 169 -7.66 -3.37 1.78
N PHE A 170 -6.66 -2.61 2.21
CA PHE A 170 -5.95 -1.67 1.36
C PHE A 170 -5.26 -2.39 0.21
N HIS A 171 -4.50 -3.44 0.49
CA HIS A 171 -3.83 -4.26 -0.52
C HIS A 171 -4.82 -4.83 -1.55
N ARG A 172 -5.98 -5.33 -1.09
CA ARG A 172 -7.07 -5.75 -1.99
C ARG A 172 -7.60 -4.62 -2.86
N SER A 173 -7.73 -3.41 -2.32
CA SER A 173 -8.11 -2.22 -3.11
C SER A 173 -7.08 -1.90 -4.19
N VAL A 174 -5.79 -1.99 -3.86
CA VAL A 174 -4.69 -1.79 -4.82
C VAL A 174 -4.73 -2.82 -5.95
N GLN A 175 -5.00 -4.09 -5.63
CA GLN A 175 -5.19 -5.15 -6.63
C GLN A 175 -6.41 -4.87 -7.54
N GLN A 176 -7.51 -4.37 -6.98
CA GLN A 176 -8.67 -3.97 -7.78
C GLN A 176 -8.37 -2.81 -8.72
N PHE A 177 -7.62 -1.81 -8.26
CA PHE A 177 -7.16 -0.71 -9.12
C PHE A 177 -6.26 -1.23 -10.24
N GLN A 178 -5.33 -2.15 -9.93
CA GLN A 178 -4.47 -2.79 -10.92
C GLN A 178 -5.28 -3.52 -11.99
N LEU A 179 -6.28 -4.32 -11.60
CA LEU A 179 -7.14 -5.04 -12.55
C LEU A 179 -7.94 -4.09 -13.46
N ARG A 180 -8.46 -2.99 -12.90
CA ARG A 180 -9.18 -1.97 -13.69
C ARG A 180 -8.27 -1.29 -14.71
N LEU A 181 -7.05 -0.93 -14.32
CA LEU A 181 -6.05 -0.32 -15.22
C LEU A 181 -5.54 -1.31 -16.27
N GLN A 182 -5.33 -2.59 -15.91
CA GLN A 182 -4.95 -3.64 -16.86
C GLN A 182 -6.00 -3.85 -17.95
N ALA A 183 -7.29 -3.76 -17.61
CA ALA A 183 -8.37 -3.82 -18.59
C ALA A 183 -8.32 -2.66 -19.61
N GLN A 184 -7.63 -1.56 -19.27
CA GLN A 184 -7.36 -0.41 -20.12
C GLN A 184 -5.94 -0.44 -20.73
N ALA A 185 -5.23 -1.57 -20.64
CA ALA A 185 -3.84 -1.74 -21.08
C ALA A 185 -2.84 -0.79 -20.41
N VAL A 186 -3.13 -0.32 -19.19
CA VAL A 186 -2.23 0.51 -18.39
C VAL A 186 -1.48 -0.38 -17.40
N ASN A 187 -0.15 -0.40 -17.49
CA ASN A 187 0.69 -1.09 -16.52
C ASN A 187 0.77 -0.26 -15.22
N PHE A 188 0.34 -0.87 -14.12
CA PHE A 188 0.37 -0.28 -12.79
C PHE A 188 1.17 -1.16 -11.83
N SER A 189 2.12 -0.55 -11.14
CA SER A 189 2.87 -1.16 -10.04
C SER A 189 2.80 -0.24 -8.81
N CYS A 190 2.59 -0.83 -7.64
CA CYS A 190 2.58 -0.09 -6.38
C CYS A 190 3.86 -0.36 -5.59
N SER A 191 4.87 0.49 -5.80
CA SER A 191 6.15 0.43 -5.08
C SER A 191 5.99 0.56 -3.56
N LEU A 192 5.01 1.34 -3.10
CA LEU A 192 4.77 1.58 -1.67
C LEU A 192 4.32 0.31 -0.95
N VAL A 193 3.27 -0.34 -1.45
CA VAL A 193 2.77 -1.61 -0.90
C VAL A 193 3.83 -2.70 -1.01
N GLN A 194 4.52 -2.78 -2.15
CA GLN A 194 5.58 -3.76 -2.36
C GLN A 194 6.74 -3.56 -1.36
N THR A 195 7.06 -2.32 -0.98
CA THR A 195 8.08 -2.03 0.04
C THR A 195 7.70 -2.61 1.40
N VAL A 196 6.47 -2.38 1.85
CA VAL A 196 5.97 -2.93 3.14
C VAL A 196 5.90 -4.46 3.11
N GLU A 197 5.43 -5.04 1.99
CA GLU A 197 5.44 -6.49 1.82
C GLU A 197 6.86 -7.08 1.84
N ASN A 198 7.82 -6.42 1.18
CA ASN A 198 9.21 -6.84 1.13
C ASN A 198 9.84 -6.85 2.54
N VAL A 199 9.57 -5.84 3.37
CA VAL A 199 10.02 -5.81 4.77
C VAL A 199 9.50 -7.03 5.52
N ARG A 200 8.19 -7.31 5.42
CA ARG A 200 7.57 -8.49 6.05
C ARG A 200 8.23 -9.79 5.58
N VAL A 201 8.39 -9.97 4.26
CA VAL A 201 8.98 -11.18 3.68
C VAL A 201 10.43 -11.36 4.13
N ILE A 202 11.22 -10.30 4.24
CA ILE A 202 12.59 -10.39 4.75
C ILE A 202 12.58 -10.82 6.23
N LYS A 203 11.73 -10.24 7.07
CA LYS A 203 11.61 -10.62 8.50
C LYS A 203 11.25 -12.10 8.66
N GLU A 204 10.25 -12.57 7.92
CA GLU A 204 9.85 -13.98 7.89
C GLU A 204 11.00 -14.88 7.40
N THR A 205 11.67 -14.48 6.33
CA THR A 205 12.79 -15.22 5.73
C THR A 205 13.98 -15.33 6.70
N VAL A 206 14.29 -14.25 7.44
CA VAL A 206 15.34 -14.22 8.47
C VAL A 206 14.95 -15.09 9.67
N ALA A 207 13.71 -15.03 10.13
CA ALA A 207 13.21 -15.86 11.23
C ALA A 207 13.27 -17.36 10.88
N ASP A 208 12.81 -17.74 9.69
CA ASP A 208 12.89 -19.10 9.18
C ASP A 208 14.34 -19.59 9.08
N PHE A 209 15.25 -18.73 8.61
CA PHE A 209 16.66 -19.09 8.49
C PHE A 209 17.33 -19.28 9.84
N LYS A 210 17.04 -18.40 10.81
CA LYS A 210 17.48 -18.54 12.20
C LYS A 210 17.07 -19.89 12.79
N LEU A 211 15.79 -20.27 12.66
CA LEU A 211 15.26 -21.55 13.17
C LEU A 211 15.96 -22.76 12.53
N ARG A 212 16.28 -22.68 11.24
CA ARG A 212 17.03 -23.73 10.53
C ARG A 212 18.47 -23.84 11.05
N LEU A 213 19.16 -22.72 11.24
CA LEU A 213 20.51 -22.72 11.81
C LEU A 213 20.52 -23.26 13.24
N GLN A 214 19.52 -22.91 14.05
CA GLN A 214 19.33 -23.46 15.40
C GLN A 214 19.14 -24.98 15.37
N SER A 215 18.33 -25.49 14.43
CA SER A 215 18.13 -26.93 14.25
C SER A 215 19.44 -27.64 13.84
N LYS A 216 20.26 -27.02 12.99
CA LYS A 216 21.58 -27.54 12.63
C LYS A 216 22.55 -27.54 13.80
N LEU A 217 22.56 -26.49 14.63
CA LEU A 217 23.38 -26.43 15.84
C LEU A 217 23.06 -27.61 16.76
N ALA A 218 21.76 -27.89 16.97
CA ALA A 218 21.32 -29.02 17.79
C ALA A 218 21.78 -30.38 17.22
N GLN A 219 21.75 -30.56 15.89
CA GLN A 219 22.23 -31.77 15.22
C GLN A 219 23.75 -31.98 15.39
N GLU A 220 24.52 -30.90 15.46
CA GLU A 220 25.97 -30.91 15.71
C GLU A 220 26.32 -30.95 17.21
N GLY A 221 25.32 -31.17 18.08
CA GLY A 221 25.49 -31.26 19.54
C GLY A 221 25.73 -29.93 20.25
N ILE A 222 25.52 -28.80 19.56
CA ILE A 222 25.70 -27.45 20.12
C ILE A 222 24.37 -26.99 20.71
N LYS A 223 24.40 -26.59 22.00
CA LYS A 223 23.20 -26.13 22.71
C LYS A 223 23.04 -24.61 22.54
N VAL A 224 21.80 -24.19 22.40
CA VAL A 224 21.39 -22.78 22.47
C VAL A 224 20.62 -22.60 23.78
N THR A 225 20.95 -21.55 24.54
CA THR A 225 20.31 -21.25 25.83
C THR A 225 18.88 -20.73 25.64
N LYS A 226 18.17 -20.46 26.75
CA LYS A 226 16.83 -19.87 26.70
C LYS A 226 16.88 -18.41 26.23
N GLU A 227 18.01 -17.76 26.45
CA GLU A 227 18.36 -16.40 26.04
C GLU A 227 18.85 -16.36 24.58
N GLU A 228 18.74 -17.48 23.85
CA GLU A 228 19.17 -17.65 22.46
C GLU A 228 20.68 -17.52 22.20
N GLU A 229 21.48 -17.60 23.27
CA GLU A 229 22.94 -17.60 23.19
C GLU A 229 23.49 -19.00 22.89
N VAL A 230 24.56 -19.06 22.10
CA VAL A 230 25.21 -20.32 21.76
C VAL A 230 26.16 -20.73 22.89
N VAL A 231 25.97 -21.93 23.43
CA VAL A 231 26.94 -22.56 24.35
C VAL A 231 28.05 -23.17 23.50
N SER A 232 29.12 -22.41 23.29
CA SER A 232 30.27 -22.85 22.50
C SER A 232 30.92 -24.09 23.12
N PRO A 233 31.22 -25.14 22.33
CA PRO A 233 32.09 -26.23 22.76
C PRO A 233 33.46 -25.70 23.20
N GLU A 234 34.16 -26.40 24.11
CA GLU A 234 35.53 -26.03 24.52
C GLU A 234 36.50 -26.06 23.32
N GLU A 235 36.34 -27.02 22.41
CA GLU A 235 37.11 -27.14 21.17
C GLU A 235 36.17 -27.38 19.97
N PRO A 236 35.58 -26.31 19.39
CA PRO A 236 34.70 -26.44 18.25
C PRO A 236 35.50 -26.86 17.01
N THR A 237 34.99 -27.83 16.26
CA THR A 237 35.52 -28.13 14.93
C THR A 237 35.37 -26.93 13.99
N CYS A 238 36.15 -26.86 12.91
CA CYS A 238 36.00 -25.80 11.91
C CYS A 238 34.57 -25.70 11.36
N LYS A 239 33.89 -26.85 11.18
CA LYS A 239 32.48 -26.92 10.75
C LYS A 239 31.55 -26.31 11.80
N GLN A 240 31.73 -26.67 13.07
CA GLN A 240 30.96 -26.13 14.18
C GLN A 240 31.17 -24.61 14.32
N GLN A 241 32.41 -24.14 14.27
CA GLN A 241 32.71 -22.70 14.36
C GLN A 241 32.03 -21.90 13.25
N LYS A 242 32.09 -22.39 12.01
CA LYS A 242 31.40 -21.77 10.87
C LYS A 242 29.89 -21.67 11.11
N LEU A 243 29.26 -22.74 11.61
CA LEU A 243 27.83 -22.77 11.90
C LEU A 243 27.44 -21.82 13.05
N ILE A 244 28.25 -21.75 14.11
CA ILE A 244 28.07 -20.82 15.23
C ILE A 244 28.10 -19.38 14.74
N ASN A 245 29.11 -19.02 13.93
CA ASN A 245 29.25 -17.67 13.38
C ASN A 245 28.03 -17.26 12.55
N ARG A 246 27.51 -18.16 11.70
CA ARG A 246 26.31 -17.89 10.89
C ARG A 246 25.08 -17.69 11.77
N TYR A 247 24.85 -18.57 12.75
CA TYR A 247 23.71 -18.44 13.65
C TYR A 247 23.77 -17.13 14.44
N GLN A 248 24.92 -16.77 15.01
CA GLN A 248 25.08 -15.53 15.77
C GLN A 248 24.78 -14.29 14.91
N ALA A 249 25.32 -14.23 13.70
CA ALA A 249 25.07 -13.12 12.79
C ALA A 249 23.58 -13.00 12.41
N VAL A 250 22.93 -14.13 12.11
CA VAL A 250 21.50 -14.16 11.77
C VAL A 250 20.61 -13.88 12.99
N HIS A 251 21.01 -14.31 14.18
CA HIS A 251 20.29 -14.03 15.42
C HIS A 251 20.31 -12.53 15.76
N VAL A 252 21.48 -11.88 15.66
CA VAL A 252 21.59 -10.42 15.81
C VAL A 252 20.73 -9.71 14.76
N LEU A 253 20.82 -10.12 13.49
CA LEU A 253 19.97 -9.55 12.44
C LEU A 253 18.49 -9.68 12.79
N TRP A 254 18.06 -10.87 13.21
CA TRP A 254 16.68 -11.12 13.59
C TRP A 254 16.22 -10.18 14.71
N GLN A 255 17.03 -10.01 15.76
CA GLN A 255 16.71 -9.10 16.87
C GLN A 255 16.53 -7.65 16.39
N GLU A 256 17.45 -7.15 15.57
CA GLU A 256 17.41 -5.77 15.06
C GLU A 256 16.20 -5.50 14.14
N LEU A 257 15.74 -6.51 13.40
CA LEU A 257 14.64 -6.34 12.44
C LEU A 257 13.23 -6.57 13.02
N GLN A 258 13.09 -7.21 14.18
CA GLN A 258 11.78 -7.67 14.70
C GLN A 258 10.77 -6.54 14.90
N GLU A 259 11.21 -5.40 15.41
CA GLU A 259 10.33 -4.25 15.73
C GLU A 259 10.28 -3.22 14.59
N LYS A 260 11.03 -3.42 13.51
CA LYS A 260 11.09 -2.49 12.38
C LYS A 260 9.86 -2.65 11.47
N GLU A 261 9.16 -1.53 11.24
CA GLU A 261 8.06 -1.42 10.28
C GLU A 261 8.56 -1.13 8.85
N LEU A 262 9.64 -0.36 8.73
CA LEU A 262 10.33 -0.04 7.48
C LEU A 262 11.84 -0.23 7.66
N PHE A 263 12.54 -0.47 6.56
CA PHE A 263 14.01 -0.57 6.54
C PHE A 263 14.63 0.70 5.98
N ASP A 264 15.55 1.28 6.75
CA ASP A 264 16.39 2.38 6.32
C ASP A 264 17.67 1.89 5.61
N HIS A 265 18.60 2.81 5.34
CA HIS A 265 19.87 2.48 4.71
C HIS A 265 20.76 1.58 5.59
N ASN A 266 20.82 1.85 6.89
CA ASN A 266 21.65 1.10 7.84
C ASN A 266 21.12 -0.33 7.99
N ASP A 267 19.79 -0.51 8.00
CA ASP A 267 19.16 -1.83 8.03
C ASP A 267 19.57 -2.65 6.80
N ARG A 268 19.64 -2.03 5.61
CA ARG A 268 20.12 -2.69 4.39
C ARG A 268 21.59 -3.06 4.47
N GLU A 269 22.44 -2.17 4.97
CA GLU A 269 23.86 -2.45 5.16
C GLU A 269 24.08 -3.60 6.16
N LEU A 270 23.32 -3.61 7.26
CA LEU A 270 23.32 -4.70 8.23
C LEU A 270 22.93 -6.04 7.58
N ILE A 271 21.85 -6.07 6.80
CA ILE A 271 21.45 -7.28 6.07
C ILE A 271 22.57 -7.75 5.13
N PHE A 272 23.17 -6.85 4.35
CA PHE A 272 24.26 -7.21 3.44
C PHE A 272 25.49 -7.73 4.18
N GLY A 273 25.88 -7.11 5.29
CA GLY A 273 26.99 -7.58 6.13
C GLY A 273 26.75 -8.99 6.68
N VAL A 274 25.52 -9.30 7.11
CA VAL A 274 25.16 -10.64 7.59
C VAL A 274 25.18 -11.67 6.46
N LEU A 275 24.72 -11.31 5.26
CA LEU A 275 24.82 -12.17 4.07
C LEU A 275 26.29 -12.48 3.71
N GLU A 276 27.18 -11.50 3.84
CA GLU A 276 28.62 -11.68 3.62
C GLU A 276 29.25 -12.61 4.65
N ILE A 277 28.92 -12.44 5.94
CA ILE A 277 29.34 -13.37 7.01
C ILE A 277 28.88 -14.79 6.68
N CYS A 278 27.63 -14.96 6.23
CA CYS A 278 27.12 -16.27 5.84
C CYS A 278 27.90 -16.87 4.66
N ALA A 279 28.21 -16.06 3.64
CA ALA A 279 28.97 -16.51 2.48
C ALA A 279 30.41 -16.93 2.84
N LEU A 280 31.10 -16.14 3.67
CA LEU A 280 32.47 -16.42 4.13
C LEU A 280 32.56 -17.68 5.00
N ASN A 281 31.48 -18.02 5.71
CA ASN A 281 31.41 -19.22 6.54
C ASN A 281 30.88 -20.46 5.78
N GLU A 282 30.96 -20.48 4.44
CA GLU A 282 30.56 -21.63 3.58
C GLU A 282 29.09 -22.05 3.80
N ALA A 283 28.17 -21.17 3.44
CA ALA A 283 26.74 -21.47 3.44
C ALA A 283 26.43 -22.71 2.57
N ASP A 284 25.71 -23.68 3.15
CA ASP A 284 25.29 -24.90 2.43
C ASP A 284 24.42 -24.57 1.22
N TRP A 285 24.27 -25.52 0.28
CA TRP A 285 23.45 -25.33 -0.93
C TRP A 285 22.03 -24.80 -0.62
N TYR A 286 21.37 -25.33 0.42
CA TYR A 286 20.04 -24.87 0.86
C TYR A 286 20.01 -23.47 1.49
N GLU A 287 21.15 -22.96 1.94
CA GLU A 287 21.28 -21.59 2.48
C GLU A 287 21.43 -20.56 1.35
N ARG A 288 21.79 -21.00 0.14
CA ARG A 288 21.82 -20.13 -1.06
C ARG A 288 20.44 -19.63 -1.44
N ASP A 289 19.39 -20.41 -1.25
CA ASP A 289 18.01 -20.00 -1.52
C ASP A 289 17.59 -18.82 -0.63
N PHE A 290 18.02 -18.82 0.64
CA PHE A 290 17.81 -17.69 1.55
C PHE A 290 18.55 -16.45 1.03
N ASN A 291 19.86 -16.57 0.78
CA ASN A 291 20.67 -15.46 0.29
C ASN A 291 20.11 -14.88 -1.01
N GLN A 292 19.62 -15.75 -1.90
CA GLN A 292 19.02 -15.38 -3.15
C GLN A 292 17.73 -14.60 -2.95
N LYS A 293 16.78 -15.12 -2.16
CA LYS A 293 15.52 -14.44 -1.87
C LYS A 293 15.73 -13.04 -1.28
N VAL A 294 16.59 -12.92 -0.27
CA VAL A 294 16.87 -11.64 0.38
C VAL A 294 17.54 -10.68 -0.60
N THR A 295 18.52 -11.16 -1.36
CA THR A 295 19.21 -10.35 -2.38
C THR A 295 18.28 -9.90 -3.51
N ASP A 296 17.34 -10.74 -3.91
CA ASP A 296 16.38 -10.43 -4.97
C ASP A 296 15.40 -9.36 -4.51
N ILE A 297 14.86 -9.48 -3.30
CA ILE A 297 14.00 -8.47 -2.70
C ILE A 297 14.73 -7.13 -2.57
N LEU A 298 15.94 -7.13 -1.99
CA LEU A 298 16.73 -5.91 -1.78
C LEU A 298 17.20 -5.25 -3.08
N SER A 299 17.39 -6.03 -4.14
CA SER A 299 17.74 -5.50 -5.47
C SER A 299 16.52 -5.16 -6.33
N GLY A 300 15.30 -5.26 -5.79
CA GLY A 300 14.07 -5.04 -6.55
C GLY A 300 13.90 -6.00 -7.73
N GLY A 301 14.45 -7.23 -7.62
CA GLY A 301 14.45 -8.22 -8.68
C GLY A 301 15.46 -7.96 -9.82
N LEU A 302 16.32 -6.94 -9.69
CA LEU A 302 17.31 -6.61 -10.72
C LEU A 302 18.43 -7.65 -10.82
N LYS A 303 18.86 -8.27 -9.71
CA LYS A 303 19.94 -9.27 -9.76
C LYS A 303 19.56 -10.55 -10.52
N PRO A 304 18.35 -11.12 -10.38
CA PRO A 304 17.88 -12.21 -11.24
C PRO A 304 17.80 -11.83 -12.71
N LEU A 305 17.30 -10.62 -13.02
CA LEU A 305 17.28 -10.10 -14.39
C LEU A 305 18.69 -9.97 -14.93
N TYR A 306 19.62 -9.44 -14.15
CA TYR A 306 21.03 -9.33 -14.50
C TYR A 306 21.64 -10.73 -14.72
N ARG A 307 21.43 -11.70 -13.82
CA ARG A 307 21.93 -13.07 -14.02
C ARG A 307 21.32 -13.75 -15.23
N THR A 308 20.06 -13.49 -15.56
CA THR A 308 19.36 -14.08 -16.72
C THR A 308 19.77 -13.41 -18.04
N PHE A 309 20.02 -12.10 -18.03
CA PHE A 309 20.52 -11.35 -19.19
C PHE A 309 22.02 -11.62 -19.44
N PHE A 310 22.83 -11.62 -18.38
CA PHE A 310 24.29 -11.71 -18.43
C PHE A 310 24.83 -13.13 -18.21
N SER A 311 23.98 -14.16 -18.04
CA SER A 311 24.42 -15.57 -18.16
C SER A 311 24.95 -15.92 -19.55
N LYS A 312 24.78 -15.01 -20.53
CA LYS A 312 25.36 -15.08 -21.87
C LYS A 312 26.69 -14.33 -22.00
N GLU A 313 27.23 -13.67 -20.98
CA GLU A 313 28.51 -12.94 -21.09
C GLU A 313 29.68 -13.82 -21.51
N ALA A 314 29.72 -15.09 -21.06
CA ALA A 314 30.74 -16.03 -21.53
C ALA A 314 30.60 -16.31 -23.05
N ALA A 315 29.37 -16.38 -23.56
CA ALA A 315 29.09 -16.56 -24.98
C ALA A 315 29.39 -15.29 -25.78
N TYR A 316 28.96 -14.12 -25.31
CA TYR A 316 29.26 -12.83 -25.94
C TYR A 316 30.75 -12.49 -25.90
N LYS A 317 31.46 -12.85 -24.82
CA LYS A 317 32.91 -12.71 -24.74
C LYS A 317 33.61 -13.63 -25.75
N LEU A 318 33.17 -14.88 -25.90
CA LEU A 318 33.68 -15.79 -26.95
C LEU A 318 33.37 -15.27 -28.37
N GLU A 319 32.21 -14.67 -28.57
CA GLU A 319 31.79 -14.08 -29.85
C GLU A 319 32.62 -12.82 -30.17
N ILE A 320 32.83 -11.96 -29.18
CA ILE A 320 33.66 -10.74 -29.28
C ILE A 320 35.14 -11.10 -29.41
N ASP A 321 35.66 -12.09 -28.68
CA ASP A 321 37.04 -12.57 -28.82
C ASP A 321 37.25 -13.23 -30.20
N GLY A 322 36.25 -13.96 -30.71
CA GLY A 322 36.25 -14.51 -32.07
C GLY A 322 36.18 -13.42 -33.16
N ILE A 323 35.42 -12.35 -32.94
CA ILE A 323 35.38 -11.18 -33.83
C ILE A 323 36.71 -10.41 -33.76
N ALA A 324 37.25 -10.20 -32.56
CA ALA A 324 38.49 -9.46 -32.31
C ALA A 324 39.73 -10.17 -32.87
N GLN A 325 39.76 -11.51 -32.86
CA GLN A 325 40.82 -12.30 -33.50
C GLN A 325 40.76 -12.25 -35.04
N ASN A 326 39.61 -11.90 -35.61
CA ASN A 326 39.43 -11.75 -37.07
C ASN A 326 39.56 -10.28 -37.54
N LEU A 327 39.76 -9.33 -36.62
CA LEU A 327 40.05 -7.94 -36.99
C LEU A 327 41.51 -7.83 -37.42
N PHE A 328 41.72 -7.78 -38.75
CA PHE A 328 42.98 -7.39 -39.36
C PHE A 328 43.32 -5.94 -38.97
N PHE A 329 44.28 -5.77 -38.05
CA PHE A 329 44.93 -4.48 -37.86
C PHE A 329 45.99 -4.31 -38.96
N ARG A 330 45.71 -3.45 -39.95
CA ARG A 330 46.77 -2.92 -40.82
C ARG A 330 47.66 -2.00 -40.00
N ALA A 331 48.97 -2.19 -40.18
CA ALA A 331 50.06 -1.45 -39.56
C ALA A 331 49.98 0.06 -39.78
#